data_AF-A0A0F9KHF9-F1
#
_entry.id   AF-A0A0F9KHF9-F1
#
_cell.length_a   1.000
_cell.length_b   1.000
_cell.length_c   1.000
_cell.angle_alpha   90.00
_cell.angle_beta   90.00
_cell.angle_gamma   90.00
#
_symmetry.space_group_name_H-M   'P 1'
#
loop_
_entity.id
_entity.type
_entity.pdbx_description
1 polymer ?
#
loop_
_entity_poly.entity_id
_entity_poly.type
_entity_poly.pdbx_seq_one_letter_code
_entity_poly.pdbx_strand_id
1 'polypeptide(L)'
;MASKSESKEIPMQQLYLSSYQIAIFEKLKEFGSLTRRELVNCLNLARTTVYDNCVKLQKLKLITKYSKGVGKRGRPYVYFKIKEGIKIKEENL
;
A
#
# COMPACT_ATOMS: atom_id res chain seq x y z
N MET A 1 -8.16 -24.25 15.67
CA MET A 1 -8.09 -24.41 14.19
C MET A 1 -7.43 -23.16 13.62
N ALA A 2 -6.12 -23.20 13.34
CA ALA A 2 -5.44 -22.10 12.66
C ALA A 2 -5.52 -22.36 11.15
N SER A 3 -6.40 -21.65 10.45
CA SER A 3 -6.52 -21.73 9.00
C SER A 3 -5.22 -21.23 8.37
N LYS A 4 -4.50 -22.12 7.66
CA LYS A 4 -3.37 -21.77 6.78
C LYS A 4 -3.80 -20.62 5.88
N SER A 5 -3.21 -19.44 6.05
CA SER A 5 -3.36 -18.34 5.10
C SER A 5 -2.61 -18.73 3.83
N GLU A 6 -3.30 -19.35 2.89
CA GLU A 6 -2.78 -19.59 1.54
C GLU A 6 -2.35 -18.26 0.94
N SER A 7 -1.04 -18.10 0.75
CA SER A 7 -0.45 -16.98 0.03
C SER A 7 -0.92 -17.04 -1.41
N LYS A 8 -1.79 -16.10 -1.80
CA LYS A 8 -2.25 -15.94 -3.17
C LYS A 8 -1.15 -15.26 -3.97
N GLU A 9 -0.57 -16.00 -4.91
CA GLU A 9 0.30 -15.43 -5.94
C GLU A 9 -0.60 -14.68 -6.92
N ILE A 10 -0.41 -13.37 -7.06
CA ILE A 10 -1.13 -12.57 -8.05
C ILE A 10 -0.11 -12.19 -9.13
N PRO A 11 -0.28 -12.65 -10.39
CA PRO A 11 0.60 -12.23 -11.47
C PRO A 11 0.44 -10.73 -11.69
N MET A 12 1.56 -9.99 -11.59
CA MET A 12 1.58 -8.53 -11.64
C MET A 12 0.98 -7.97 -12.94
N GLN A 13 1.05 -8.76 -14.02
CA GLN A 13 0.58 -8.45 -15.37
C GLN A 13 -0.97 -8.34 -15.48
N GLN A 14 -1.74 -8.91 -14.56
CA GLN A 14 -3.22 -8.85 -14.60
C GLN A 14 -3.80 -7.59 -13.93
N LEU A 15 -3.03 -6.96 -13.05
CA LEU A 15 -3.42 -5.72 -12.39
C LEU A 15 -2.92 -4.59 -13.28
N TYR A 16 -3.76 -4.09 -14.19
CA TYR A 16 -3.50 -2.88 -14.98
C TYR A 16 -3.33 -1.65 -14.07
N LEU A 17 -2.20 -1.56 -13.37
CA LEU A 17 -1.87 -0.51 -12.42
C LEU A 17 -1.36 0.70 -13.19
N SER A 18 -1.85 1.88 -12.81
CA SER A 18 -1.26 3.14 -13.30
C SER A 18 0.15 3.35 -12.74
N SER A 19 0.95 4.17 -13.41
CA SER A 19 2.29 4.56 -12.96
C SER A 19 2.32 5.07 -11.51
N TYR A 20 1.33 5.87 -11.10
CA TYR A 20 1.24 6.36 -9.73
C TYR A 20 0.92 5.27 -8.70
N GLN A 21 0.16 4.25 -9.08
CA GLN A 21 -0.13 3.12 -8.20
C GLN A 21 1.10 2.25 -8.01
N ILE A 22 1.86 2.02 -9.09
CA ILE A 22 3.13 1.30 -9.05
C ILE A 22 4.11 2.05 -8.13
N ALA A 23 4.29 3.36 -8.35
CA ALA A 23 5.19 4.18 -7.55
C ALA A 23 4.82 4.19 -6.05
N ILE A 24 3.53 4.29 -5.71
CA ILE A 24 3.08 4.19 -4.30
C ILE A 24 3.42 2.81 -3.73
N PHE A 25 3.17 1.74 -4.49
CA PHE A 25 3.42 0.39 -4.04
C PHE A 25 4.92 0.13 -3.82
N GLU A 26 5.78 0.58 -4.74
CA GLU A 26 7.23 0.52 -4.61
C GLU A 26 7.75 1.27 -3.38
N LYS A 27 7.24 2.48 -3.12
CA LYS A 27 7.63 3.22 -1.91
C LYS A 27 7.22 2.53 -0.61
N LEU A 28 6.07 1.84 -0.61
CA LEU A 28 5.67 1.01 0.53
C LEU A 28 6.49 -0.28 0.63
N LYS A 29 7.04 -0.79 -0.47
CA LYS A 29 7.98 -1.93 -0.49
C LYS A 29 9.34 -1.53 0.09
N GLU A 30 9.81 -0.33 -0.26
CA GLU A 30 11.09 0.23 0.14
C GLU A 30 11.10 0.69 1.62
N PHE A 31 10.15 1.53 2.02
CA PHE A 31 10.12 2.15 3.36
C PHE A 31 9.19 1.44 4.35
N GLY A 32 8.43 0.44 3.89
CA GLY A 32 7.43 -0.23 4.70
C GLY A 32 6.15 0.60 4.85
N SER A 33 5.84 0.99 6.10
CA SER A 33 4.55 1.65 6.40
C SER A 33 4.66 3.16 6.34
N LEU A 34 3.93 3.81 5.45
CA LEU A 34 3.95 5.26 5.26
C LEU A 34 2.57 5.88 5.46
N THR A 35 2.55 7.09 5.98
CA THR A 35 1.37 7.95 6.03
C THR A 35 1.11 8.59 4.67
N ARG A 36 -0.13 9.08 4.47
CA ARG A 36 -0.45 9.87 3.27
C ARG A 36 0.47 11.08 3.08
N ARG A 37 0.92 11.73 4.18
CA ARG A 37 1.79 12.90 4.08
C ARG A 37 3.18 12.50 3.60
N GLU A 38 3.72 11.41 4.11
CA GLU A 38 5.02 10.90 3.68
C GLU A 38 4.97 10.47 2.21
N LEU A 39 3.92 9.74 1.79
CA LEU A 39 3.74 9.38 0.37
C LEU A 39 3.66 10.60 -0.55
N VAL A 40 2.95 11.65 -0.13
CA VAL A 40 2.91 12.93 -0.86
C VAL A 40 4.31 13.53 -1.00
N ASN A 41 5.08 13.56 0.09
CA ASN A 41 6.43 14.12 0.08
C ASN A 41 7.40 13.29 -0.76
N CYS A 42 7.31 11.96 -0.71
CA CYS A 42 8.19 11.05 -1.45
C CYS A 42 7.92 11.07 -2.96
N LEU A 43 6.65 11.23 -3.36
CA LEU A 43 6.24 11.14 -4.77
C LEU A 43 6.01 12.51 -5.42
N ASN A 44 6.03 13.59 -4.64
CA ASN A 44 5.69 14.94 -5.06
C ASN A 44 4.33 15.02 -5.80
N LEU A 45 3.33 14.30 -5.27
CA LEU A 45 1.98 14.22 -5.85
C LEU A 45 0.95 14.95 -4.99
N ALA A 46 -0.12 15.42 -5.63
CA ALA A 46 -1.25 16.02 -4.93
C ALA A 46 -1.86 15.05 -3.90
N ARG A 47 -2.26 15.59 -2.74
CA ARG A 47 -2.76 14.82 -1.59
C ARG A 47 -4.00 13.99 -1.91
N THR A 48 -4.86 14.48 -2.80
CA THR A 48 -6.05 13.78 -3.31
C THR A 48 -5.64 12.64 -4.22
N THR A 49 -4.75 12.88 -5.19
CA THR A 49 -4.20 11.85 -6.08
C THR A 49 -3.57 10.68 -5.32
N VAL A 50 -2.77 10.96 -4.30
CA VAL A 50 -2.19 9.90 -3.44
C VAL A 50 -3.30 9.11 -2.75
N TYR A 51 -4.29 9.80 -2.16
CA TYR A 51 -5.39 9.15 -1.46
C TYR A 51 -6.21 8.24 -2.39
N ASP A 52 -6.59 8.73 -3.56
CA ASP A 52 -7.42 7.97 -4.51
C ASP A 52 -6.71 6.72 -4.98
N ASN A 53 -5.40 6.83 -5.26
CA ASN A 53 -4.59 5.67 -5.67
C ASN A 53 -4.39 4.67 -4.52
N CYS A 54 -4.16 5.13 -3.29
CA CYS A 54 -4.15 4.25 -2.11
C CYS A 54 -5.48 3.52 -1.93
N VAL A 55 -6.62 4.20 -2.11
CA VAL A 55 -7.94 3.58 -2.02
C VAL A 55 -8.13 2.52 -3.12
N LYS A 56 -7.70 2.80 -4.36
CA LYS A 56 -7.73 1.82 -5.45
C LYS A 56 -6.88 0.59 -5.12
N LEU A 57 -5.63 0.78 -4.66
CA LEU A 57 -4.74 -0.32 -4.23
C LEU A 57 -5.34 -1.12 -3.06
N GLN A 58 -6.06 -0.47 -2.14
CA GLN A 58 -6.76 -1.13 -1.05
C GLN A 58 -7.92 -2.00 -1.56
N LYS A 59 -8.69 -1.53 -2.55
CA LYS A 59 -9.77 -2.32 -3.19
C LYS A 59 -9.22 -3.56 -3.89
N LEU A 60 -8.03 -3.45 -4.49
CA LEU A 60 -7.28 -4.56 -5.08
C LEU A 60 -6.63 -5.47 -4.01
N LYS A 61 -6.82 -5.17 -2.72
CA LYS A 61 -6.28 -5.90 -1.57
C LYS A 61 -4.74 -5.94 -1.55
N LEU A 62 -4.06 -5.04 -2.27
CA LEU A 62 -2.60 -4.97 -2.33
C LEU A 62 -1.99 -4.29 -1.11
N ILE A 63 -2.69 -3.28 -0.59
CA ILE A 63 -2.28 -2.54 0.61
C ILE A 63 -3.39 -2.54 1.65
N THR A 64 -3.01 -2.33 2.91
CA THR A 64 -3.93 -2.15 4.03
C THR A 64 -3.64 -0.84 4.73
N LYS A 65 -4.68 -0.26 5.36
CA LYS A 65 -4.54 0.91 6.21
C LYS A 65 -4.72 0.51 7.67
N TYR A 66 -3.95 1.14 8.56
CA TYR A 66 -4.14 1.01 9.99
C TYR A 66 -3.88 2.36 10.67
N SER A 67 -4.53 2.59 11.80
CA SER A 67 -4.32 3.79 12.62
C SER A 67 -3.40 3.47 13.78
N LYS A 68 -2.37 4.28 14.00
CA LYS A 68 -1.50 4.18 15.17
C LYS A 68 -1.80 5.33 16.12
N GLY A 69 -2.36 5.01 17.29
CA GLY A 69 -2.53 5.98 18.37
C GLY A 69 -1.19 6.28 19.02
N VAL A 70 -0.85 7.56 19.16
CA VAL A 70 0.45 8.00 19.71
C VAL A 70 0.33 8.41 21.18
N GLY A 71 -0.77 8.04 21.86
CA GLY A 71 -1.07 8.43 23.25
C GLY A 71 -1.30 9.93 23.48
N LYS A 72 -1.24 10.74 22.41
CA LYS A 72 -1.47 12.19 22.44
C LYS A 72 -2.91 12.52 22.05
N ARG A 73 -3.45 13.62 22.60
CA ARG A 73 -4.77 14.15 22.24
C ARG A 73 -4.80 14.55 20.76
N GLY A 74 -5.80 14.06 20.01
CA GLY A 74 -6.00 14.38 18.59
C GLY A 74 -6.33 13.16 17.73
N ARG A 75 -6.50 13.38 16.42
CA ARG A 75 -6.79 12.31 15.46
C ARG A 75 -5.54 11.43 15.26
N PRO A 76 -5.65 10.11 15.37
CA PRO A 76 -4.51 9.22 15.16
C PRO A 76 -4.00 9.30 13.71
N TYR A 77 -2.71 9.06 13.54
CA TYR A 77 -2.10 8.95 12.22
C TYR A 77 -2.55 7.67 11.53
N VAL A 78 -2.83 7.78 10.23
CA VAL A 78 -3.20 6.66 9.38
C VAL A 78 -2.01 6.30 8.51
N TYR A 79 -1.57 5.06 8.65
CA TYR A 79 -0.50 4.45 7.88
C TYR A 79 -1.07 3.48 6.85
N PHE A 80 -0.37 3.37 5.74
CA PHE A 80 -0.59 2.37 4.70
C PHE A 80 0.59 1.43 4.69
N LYS A 81 0.34 0.14 4.51
CA LYS A 81 1.37 -0.90 4.36
C LYS A 81 0.97 -1.92 3.31
N ILE A 82 1.95 -2.59 2.71
CA ILE A 82 1.69 -3.76 1.87
C ILE A 82 0.98 -4.82 2.71
N LYS A 83 -0.05 -5.44 2.13
CA LYS A 83 -0.79 -6.50 2.82
C LYS A 83 0.11 -7.74 2.95
N GLU A 84 0.17 -8.28 4.16
CA GLU A 84 0.92 -9.51 4.44
C GLU A 84 0.38 -10.70 3.62
N GLY A 85 1.30 -11.56 3.17
CA GLY A 85 0.98 -12.76 2.37
C GLY A 85 0.89 -12.54 0.87
N ILE A 86 1.14 -11.32 0.37
CA ILE A 86 1.29 -11.06 -1.08
C ILE A 86 2.74 -11.31 -1.49
N LYS A 87 2.95 -12.31 -2.33
CA LYS A 87 4.20 -12.49 -3.07
C LYS A 87 3.96 -12.04 -4.50
N ILE A 88 4.56 -10.93 -4.89
CA ILE A 88 4.58 -10.49 -6.29
C ILE A 88 5.80 -11.15 -6.93
N LYS A 89 5.56 -12.03 -7.90
CA LYS A 89 6.64 -12.56 -8.74
C LYS A 89 6.91 -11.51 -9.82
N GLU A 90 8.10 -10.93 -9.78
CA GLU A 90 8.68 -10.25 -10.94
C GLU A 90 9.14 -11.39 -11.87
N GLU A 91 8.32 -11.71 -12.87
CA GLU A 91 8.79 -12.56 -13.96
C GLU A 91 9.70 -11.69 -14.83
N ASN A 92 10.99 -12.04 -14.82
CA ASN A 92 12.00 -11.41 -15.67
C ASN A 92 11.53 -11.43 -17.12
N LEU A 93 11.57 -10.25 -17.76
CA LEU A 93 11.36 -10.09 -19.19
C LEU A 93 12.48 -10.77 -19.97
#